data_AF-A0A7Y0S0R4-F1
#
_entry.id   AF-A0A7Y0S0R4-F1
#
_cell.length_a   1.000
_cell.length_b   1.000
_cell.length_c   1.000
_cell.angle_alpha   90.00
_cell.angle_beta   90.00
_cell.angle_gamma   90.00
#
_symmetry.space_group_name_H-M   'P 1'
#
loop_
_entity.id
_entity.type
_entity.pdbx_description
1 polymer ?
#
loop_
_entity_poly.entity_id
_entity_poly.type
_entity_poly.pdbx_seq_one_letter_code
_entity_poly.pdbx_strand_id
1 'polypeptide(L)'
;LLEETMREILRQLSSTITQKLRELPSDAHHQRINAIIDGNFVGYQAENQVAKTWLAFWSYSMHDEQLKRLQRVNERRLLSHLRKELKAL
;
A
#
# COMPACT_ATOMS: atom_id res chain seq x y z
N LEU A 1 -15.90 12.06 -4.23
CA LEU A 1 -15.98 10.70 -4.81
C LEU A 1 -14.60 10.05 -4.87
N LEU A 2 -13.64 10.60 -5.62
CA LEU A 2 -12.28 10.05 -5.72
C LEU A 2 -11.60 9.82 -4.37
N GLU A 3 -11.70 10.78 -3.45
CA GLU A 3 -11.11 10.67 -2.11
C GLU A 3 -11.66 9.44 -1.35
N GLU A 4 -12.98 9.27 -1.28
CA GLU A 4 -13.59 8.12 -0.59
C GLU A 4 -13.22 6.79 -1.26
N THR A 5 -13.20 6.75 -2.60
CA THR A 5 -12.71 5.57 -3.34
C THR A 5 -11.26 5.27 -2.98
N MET A 6 -10.40 6.29 -2.92
CA MET A 6 -9.01 6.12 -2.56
C MET A 6 -8.83 5.68 -1.10
N ARG A 7 -9.60 6.24 -0.17
CA ARG A 7 -9.60 5.82 1.24
C ARG A 7 -9.93 4.34 1.36
N GLU A 8 -10.89 3.86 0.59
CA GLU A 8 -11.24 2.45 0.57
C GLU A 8 -10.11 1.58 0.00
N ILE A 9 -9.55 1.94 -1.16
CA ILE A 9 -8.39 1.23 -1.75
C ILE A 9 -7.22 1.15 -0.76
N LEU A 10 -6.91 2.26 -0.05
CA LEU A 10 -5.86 2.30 0.96
C LEU A 10 -6.16 1.44 2.20
N ARG A 11 -7.42 1.37 2.63
CA ARG A 11 -7.84 0.48 3.74
C ARG A 11 -7.67 -0.97 3.35
N GLN A 12 -8.14 -1.34 2.15
CA GLN A 12 -8.01 -2.70 1.64
C GLN A 12 -6.54 -3.10 1.49
N LEU A 13 -5.72 -2.25 0.87
CA LEU A 13 -4.27 -2.45 0.78
C LEU A 13 -3.63 -2.72 2.15
N SER A 14 -3.94 -1.85 3.12
CA SER A 14 -3.39 -1.97 4.48
C SER A 14 -3.83 -3.27 5.16
N SER A 15 -5.09 -3.67 4.99
CA SER A 15 -5.63 -4.91 5.55
C SER A 15 -4.96 -6.13 4.93
N THR A 16 -4.87 -6.19 3.60
CA THR A 16 -4.25 -7.29 2.85
C THR A 16 -2.80 -7.48 3.24
N ILE A 17 -1.99 -6.41 3.28
CA ILE A 17 -0.57 -6.52 3.67
C ILE A 17 -0.45 -6.98 5.13
N THR A 18 -1.25 -6.39 6.03
CA THR A 18 -1.20 -6.75 7.46
C THR A 18 -1.56 -8.22 7.68
N GLN A 19 -2.57 -8.72 6.97
CA GLN A 19 -2.96 -10.12 7.05
C GLN A 19 -1.86 -11.05 6.55
N LYS A 20 -1.33 -10.82 5.33
CA LYS A 20 -0.21 -11.62 4.78
C LYS A 20 1.00 -11.63 5.71
N LEU A 21 1.34 -10.48 6.31
CA LEU A 21 2.45 -10.38 7.25
C LEU A 21 2.19 -11.09 8.59
N ARG A 22 0.94 -11.33 8.98
CA ARG A 22 0.61 -12.11 10.19
C ARG A 22 0.71 -13.62 9.96
N GLU A 23 0.51 -14.06 8.71
CA GLU A 23 0.59 -15.46 8.31
C GLU A 23 2.05 -15.93 8.15
N LEU A 24 3.01 -15.01 8.02
CA LEU A 24 4.43 -15.30 7.88
C LEU A 24 5.17 -15.26 9.24
N PRO A 25 6.14 -16.17 9.49
CA PRO A 25 7.04 -16.08 10.64
C PRO A 25 7.72 -14.71 10.74
N SER A 26 8.02 -14.24 11.95
CA SER A 26 8.57 -12.89 12.15
C SER A 26 10.01 -12.71 11.68
N ASP A 27 10.76 -13.80 11.53
CA ASP A 27 12.15 -13.88 11.08
C ASP A 27 12.29 -14.18 9.57
N ALA A 28 11.17 -14.47 8.88
CA ALA A 28 11.16 -14.74 7.44
C ALA A 28 11.26 -13.44 6.59
N HIS A 29 12.26 -12.59 6.86
CA HIS A 29 12.36 -11.22 6.33
C HIS A 29 12.25 -11.12 4.80
N HIS A 30 12.91 -12.00 4.04
CA HIS A 30 12.77 -12.04 2.58
C HIS A 30 11.34 -12.32 2.11
N GLN A 31 10.65 -13.28 2.73
CA GLN A 31 9.27 -13.61 2.39
C GLN A 31 8.32 -12.46 2.77
N ARG A 32 8.58 -11.81 3.89
CA ARG A 32 7.81 -10.65 4.36
C ARG A 32 7.97 -9.44 3.43
N ILE A 33 9.18 -9.19 2.91
CA ILE A 33 9.42 -8.19 1.86
C ILE A 33 8.63 -8.52 0.60
N ASN A 34 8.68 -9.77 0.13
CA ASN A 34 7.90 -10.20 -1.03
C ASN A 34 6.39 -10.03 -0.81
N ALA A 35 5.88 -10.34 0.39
CA ALA A 35 4.47 -10.14 0.72
C ALA A 35 4.04 -8.66 0.68
N ILE A 36 4.93 -7.74 1.06
CA ILE A 36 4.69 -6.28 0.93
C ILE A 36 4.64 -5.88 -0.55
N ILE A 37 5.57 -6.38 -1.36
CA ILE A 37 5.60 -6.13 -2.82
C ILE A 37 4.33 -6.66 -3.47
N ASP A 38 3.99 -7.93 -3.23
CA ASP A 38 2.80 -8.58 -3.78
C ASP A 38 1.52 -7.85 -3.39
N GLY A 39 1.44 -7.36 -2.15
CA GLY A 39 0.30 -6.58 -1.67
C GLY A 39 0.05 -5.31 -2.48
N ASN A 40 1.09 -4.71 -3.08
CA ASN A 40 0.96 -3.49 -3.89
C ASN A 40 0.69 -3.77 -5.38
N PHE A 41 1.09 -4.93 -5.91
CA PHE A 41 1.11 -5.19 -7.35
C PHE A 41 0.29 -6.40 -7.81
N VAL A 42 -0.34 -7.13 -6.89
CA VAL A 42 -1.08 -8.37 -7.21
C VAL A 42 -2.51 -8.30 -6.65
N GLY A 43 -3.42 -9.12 -7.19
CA GLY A 43 -4.79 -9.24 -6.73
C GLY A 43 -5.58 -7.95 -6.98
N TYR A 44 -6.34 -7.50 -5.97
CA TYR A 44 -7.20 -6.31 -6.06
C TYR A 44 -6.47 -5.06 -6.56
N GLN A 45 -5.19 -4.88 -6.19
CA GLN A 45 -4.42 -3.71 -6.62
C GLN A 45 -4.08 -3.72 -8.12
N ALA A 46 -4.02 -4.91 -8.73
CA ALA A 46 -3.72 -5.09 -10.15
C ALA A 46 -4.95 -4.98 -11.05
N GLU A 47 -6.16 -4.91 -10.47
CA GLU A 47 -7.37 -4.74 -11.23
C GLU A 47 -7.34 -3.43 -12.02
N ASN A 48 -7.70 -3.49 -13.30
CA ASN A 48 -7.59 -2.36 -14.24
C ASN A 48 -8.25 -1.08 -13.70
N GLN A 49 -9.41 -1.21 -13.06
CA GLN A 49 -10.14 -0.09 -12.47
C GLN A 49 -9.41 0.54 -11.27
N VAL A 50 -8.77 -0.27 -10.42
CA VAL A 50 -8.00 0.20 -9.27
C VAL A 50 -6.71 0.86 -9.74
N ALA A 51 -6.00 0.27 -10.71
CA ALA A 51 -4.81 0.87 -11.31
C ALA A 51 -5.10 2.24 -11.93
N LYS A 52 -6.22 2.40 -12.65
CA LYS A 52 -6.67 3.71 -13.15
C LYS A 52 -6.96 4.70 -12.03
N THR A 53 -7.55 4.23 -10.93
CA THR A 53 -7.82 5.06 -9.76
C THR A 53 -6.54 5.55 -9.10
N TRP A 54 -5.51 4.70 -9.02
CA TRP A 54 -4.17 5.09 -8.55
C TRP A 54 -3.54 6.18 -9.42
N LEU A 55 -3.59 6.03 -10.76
CA LEU A 55 -3.05 7.03 -11.69
C LEU A 55 -3.76 8.38 -11.55
N ALA A 56 -5.10 8.36 -11.45
CA ALA A 56 -5.87 9.56 -11.18
C ALA A 56 -5.48 10.17 -9.82
N PHE A 57 -5.40 9.34 -8.78
CA PHE A 57 -5.05 9.78 -7.43
C PHE A 57 -3.69 10.48 -7.37
N TRP A 58 -2.64 9.89 -7.97
CA TRP A 58 -1.31 10.52 -7.99
C TRP A 58 -1.30 11.85 -8.76
N SER A 59 -2.10 11.95 -9.82
CA SER A 59 -2.23 13.19 -10.58
C SER A 59 -2.90 14.29 -9.75
N TYR A 60 -3.99 13.96 -9.04
CA TYR A 60 -4.73 14.94 -8.24
C TYR A 60 -4.05 15.26 -6.90
N SER A 61 -3.32 14.33 -6.29
CA SER A 61 -2.64 14.54 -4.99
C SER A 61 -1.55 15.61 -5.04
N MET A 62 -1.08 15.96 -6.24
CA MET A 62 -0.15 17.07 -6.47
C MET A 62 -0.80 18.43 -6.21
N HIS A 63 -2.12 18.54 -6.34
CA HIS A 63 -2.88 19.80 -6.32
C HIS A 63 -3.93 19.86 -5.22
N ASP A 64 -4.28 18.73 -4.60
CA ASP A 64 -5.27 18.64 -3.53
C ASP A 64 -4.61 18.24 -2.19
N GLU A 65 -4.78 19.06 -1.16
CA GLU A 65 -4.15 18.85 0.15
C GLU A 65 -4.66 17.59 0.89
N GLN A 66 -5.93 17.23 0.73
CA GLN A 66 -6.52 16.06 1.38
C GLN A 66 -5.99 14.77 0.74
N LEU A 67 -5.94 14.73 -0.60
CA LEU A 67 -5.35 13.61 -1.33
C LEU A 67 -3.84 13.50 -1.08
N LYS A 68 -3.12 14.63 -0.99
CA LYS A 68 -1.71 14.67 -0.61
C LYS A 68 -1.47 14.08 0.78
N ARG A 69 -2.37 14.35 1.74
CA ARG A 69 -2.29 13.75 3.07
C ARG A 69 -2.45 12.23 3.01
N LEU A 70 -3.40 11.73 2.21
CA LEU A 70 -3.58 10.28 2.01
C LEU A 70 -2.34 9.63 1.39
N GLN A 71 -1.74 10.28 0.37
CA GLN A 71 -0.53 9.78 -0.30
C GLN A 71 0.63 9.66 0.70
N ARG A 72 0.86 10.71 1.51
CA ARG A 72 1.90 10.71 2.55
C ARG A 72 1.69 9.60 3.59
N VAL A 73 0.44 9.34 3.99
CA VAL A 73 0.15 8.25 4.94
C VAL A 73 0.48 6.89 4.31
N ASN A 74 0.08 6.66 3.05
CA ASN A 74 0.38 5.42 2.35
C ASN A 74 1.90 5.19 2.19
N GLU A 75 2.61 6.21 1.73
CA GLU A 75 4.07 6.18 1.56
C GLU A 75 4.79 5.86 2.89
N ARG A 76 4.40 6.54 3.98
CA ARG A 76 4.98 6.27 5.31
C ARG A 76 4.74 4.84 5.77
N ARG A 77 3.57 4.26 5.50
CA ARG A 77 3.27 2.86 5.84
C ARG A 77 4.14 1.90 5.05
N LEU A 78 4.25 2.08 3.74
CA LEU A 78 5.11 1.26 2.88
C LEU A 78 6.57 1.31 3.35
N LEU A 79 7.11 2.52 3.57
CA LEU A 79 8.47 2.70 4.06
C LEU A 79 8.66 2.09 5.45
N SER A 80 7.68 2.19 6.34
CA SER A 80 7.75 1.57 7.67
C SER A 80 7.80 0.05 7.60
N HIS A 81 6.97 -0.57 6.75
CA HIS A 81 7.00 -2.02 6.55
C HIS A 81 8.35 -2.47 6.00
N LEU A 82 8.82 -1.83 4.91
CA LEU A 82 10.09 -2.20 4.28
C LEU A 82 11.29 -1.97 5.19
N ARG A 83 11.38 -0.82 5.87
CA ARG A 83 12.48 -0.54 6.80
C ARG A 83 12.57 -1.55 7.94
N LYS A 84 11.43 -2.03 8.44
CA LYS A 84 11.41 -3.04 9.51
C LYS A 84 12.08 -4.33 9.04
N GLU A 85 11.68 -4.83 7.88
CA GLU A 85 12.18 -6.12 7.38
C GLU A 85 13.62 -5.99 6.85
N LEU A 86 13.95 -4.90 6.14
CA LEU A 86 15.30 -4.66 5.62
C LEU A 86 16.36 -4.43 6.71
N LYS A 87 15.98 -3.88 7.86
CA LYS A 87 16.92 -3.67 8.98
C LYS A 87 17.34 -4.99 9.65
N ALA A 88 16.57 -6.04 9.46
CA ALA A 88 16.78 -7.35 10.09
C ALA A 88 17.37 -8.40 9.13
N LEU A 89 17.64 -8.00 7.87
CA LEU A 89 18.52 -8.72 6.95
C LEU A 89 19.99 -8.45 7.31
#